data_AF-A0AAU0UQK8-F1
#
_entry.id   AF-A0AAU0UQK8-F1
#
_cell.length_a   1.000
_cell.length_b   1.000
_cell.length_c   1.000
_cell.angle_alpha   90.00
_cell.angle_beta   90.00
_cell.angle_gamma   90.00
#
_symmetry.space_group_name_H-M   'P 1'
#
loop_
_entity.id
_entity.type
_entity.pdbx_description
1 polymer ?
#
loop_
_entity_poly.entity_id
_entity_poly.type
_entity_poly.pdbx_seq_one_letter_code
_entity_poly.pdbx_strand_id
1 'polypeptide(L)'
;MFKIKDRILLGTVAGLAGDIAKNVIDEISHKNKLSQRSFRETAAGVWVKKNSEAKSLQGQILGGLLDLGMSIAGGVGIVYLLTETGRDRLITKGLISGVGLGSMINFMIGALPQNKIKPTDATSNLSYMVSHAAYGLITTAMVAKLGHPSLFDKQPINDYLEPTELTTEQQSQKQ
;
A
#
# COMPACT_ATOMS: atom_id res chain seq x y z
N MET A 1 12.52 -12.23 18.10
CA MET A 1 11.56 -11.18 17.71
C MET A 1 10.26 -11.86 17.33
N PHE A 2 9.10 -11.37 17.80
CA PHE A 2 7.80 -11.99 17.49
C PHE A 2 7.54 -11.88 15.98
N LYS A 3 7.22 -13.00 15.32
CA LYS A 3 6.96 -13.10 13.88
C LYS A 3 5.50 -13.44 13.66
N ILE A 4 4.85 -12.80 12.69
CA ILE A 4 3.41 -12.97 12.43
C ILE A 4 3.22 -14.05 11.35
N LYS A 5 2.44 -15.07 11.68
CA LYS A 5 2.04 -16.14 10.75
C LYS A 5 0.70 -15.89 10.07
N ASP A 6 -0.19 -15.13 10.71
CA ASP A 6 -1.48 -14.82 10.11
C ASP A 6 -1.32 -13.75 9.02
N ARG A 7 -1.71 -14.07 7.79
CA ARG A 7 -1.53 -13.19 6.62
C ARG A 7 -2.35 -11.91 6.72
N ILE A 8 -3.56 -12.00 7.29
CA ILE A 8 -4.45 -10.87 7.43
C ILE A 8 -3.88 -9.90 8.47
N LEU A 9 -3.53 -10.39 9.67
CA LEU A 9 -2.92 -9.58 10.72
C LEU A 9 -1.60 -8.96 10.27
N LEU A 10 -0.75 -9.73 9.58
CA LEU A 10 0.49 -9.20 9.01
C LEU A 10 0.21 -8.07 8.00
N GLY A 11 -0.77 -8.28 7.13
CA GLY A 11 -1.20 -7.31 6.12
C GLY A 11 -1.80 -6.06 6.74
N THR A 12 -2.61 -6.19 7.79
CA THR A 12 -3.16 -5.07 8.57
C THR A 12 -2.03 -4.26 9.20
N VAL A 13 -1.11 -4.89 9.92
CA VAL A 13 0.00 -4.18 10.60
C VAL A 13 0.92 -3.50 9.58
N ALA A 14 1.29 -4.20 8.51
CA ALA A 14 2.16 -3.66 7.48
C ALA A 14 1.48 -2.54 6.67
N GLY A 15 0.21 -2.72 6.31
CA GLY A 15 -0.58 -1.73 5.58
C GLY A 15 -0.79 -0.46 6.40
N LEU A 16 -1.05 -0.57 7.70
CA LEU A 16 -1.13 0.59 8.61
C LEU A 16 0.21 1.33 8.72
N ALA A 17 1.34 0.61 8.79
CA ALA A 17 2.66 1.24 8.78
C ALA A 17 2.94 1.98 7.47
N GLY A 18 2.57 1.38 6.33
CA GLY A 18 2.63 2.04 5.03
C GLY A 18 1.72 3.26 4.94
N ASP A 19 0.51 3.18 5.49
CA ASP A 19 -0.47 4.27 5.52
C ASP A 19 0.04 5.49 6.28
N ILE A 20 0.70 5.28 7.43
CA ILE A 20 1.34 6.35 8.19
C ILE A 20 2.38 7.07 7.33
N ALA A 21 3.26 6.32 6.66
CA ALA A 21 4.30 6.91 5.81
C ALA A 21 3.70 7.69 4.63
N LYS A 22 2.68 7.11 3.97
CA LYS A 22 1.95 7.75 2.89
C LYS A 22 1.30 9.07 3.33
N ASN A 23 0.61 9.05 4.47
CA ASN A 23 -0.08 10.22 4.99
C ASN A 23 0.89 11.33 5.44
N VAL A 24 2.05 10.97 5.97
CA VAL A 24 3.12 11.95 6.26
C VAL A 24 3.60 12.63 4.98
N ILE A 25 3.87 11.86 3.93
CA ILE A 25 4.34 12.41 2.65
C ILE A 25 3.25 13.26 1.98
N ASP A 26 2.01 12.78 1.97
CA ASP A 26 0.88 13.52 1.41
C ASP A 26 0.68 14.87 2.11
N GLU A 27 0.73 14.88 3.45
CA GLU A 27 0.60 16.10 4.24
C GLU A 27 1.76 17.08 4.00
N ILE A 28 3.00 16.57 3.89
CA ILE A 28 4.17 17.39 3.53
C ILE A 28 3.98 18.01 2.13
N SER A 29 3.56 17.20 1.15
CA SER A 29 3.31 17.67 -0.21
C SER A 29 2.20 18.72 -0.27
N HIS A 30 1.13 18.53 0.51
CA HIS A 30 0.05 19.50 0.60
C HIS A 30 0.53 20.82 1.22
N LYS A 31 1.25 20.76 2.35
CA LYS A 31 1.82 21.94 3.02
C LYS A 31 2.80 22.72 2.13
N ASN A 32 3.57 22.01 1.31
CA ASN A 32 4.50 22.60 0.36
C ASN A 32 3.84 23.06 -0.96
N LYS A 33 2.50 22.99 -1.05
CA LYS A 33 1.71 23.37 -2.25
C LYS A 33 2.06 22.56 -3.50
N LEU A 34 2.69 21.39 -3.34
CA LEU A 34 2.89 20.41 -4.42
C LEU A 34 1.58 19.69 -4.75
N SER A 35 0.71 19.54 -3.76
CA SER A 35 -0.66 19.07 -3.95
C SER A 35 -1.66 20.14 -3.51
N GLN A 36 -2.67 20.40 -4.35
CA GLN A 36 -3.72 21.37 -4.05
C GLN A 36 -4.61 20.93 -2.88
N ARG A 37 -4.67 19.63 -2.60
CA ARG A 37 -5.47 19.02 -1.54
C ARG A 37 -4.83 17.74 -1.04
N SER A 38 -5.05 17.39 0.23
CA SER A 38 -4.61 16.10 0.75
C SER A 38 -5.37 14.96 0.07
N PHE A 39 -4.75 13.78 0.02
CA PHE A 39 -5.40 12.56 -0.44
C PHE A 39 -6.66 12.27 0.38
N ARG A 40 -6.63 12.56 1.69
CA ARG A 40 -7.78 12.40 2.59
C ARG A 40 -8.98 13.25 2.18
N GLU A 41 -8.76 14.50 1.79
CA GLU A 41 -9.82 15.35 1.22
C GLU A 41 -10.40 14.76 -0.07
N THR A 42 -9.55 14.24 -0.95
CA THR A 42 -9.97 13.57 -2.19
C THR A 42 -10.78 12.30 -1.92
N ALA A 43 -10.37 11.51 -0.92
CA ALA A 43 -11.04 10.28 -0.49
C ALA A 43 -12.41 10.57 0.14
N ALA A 44 -12.52 11.65 0.93
CA ALA A 44 -13.81 12.12 1.47
C ALA A 44 -14.83 12.41 0.35
N GLY A 45 -14.34 12.84 -0.82
CA GLY A 45 -15.14 13.08 -2.02
C GLY A 45 -15.91 11.87 -2.56
N VAL A 46 -15.57 10.65 -2.13
CA VAL A 46 -16.38 9.45 -2.41
C VAL A 46 -17.76 9.53 -1.74
N TRP A 47 -17.83 10.18 -0.58
CA TRP A 47 -19.04 10.27 0.26
C TRP A 47 -19.75 11.61 0.14
N VAL A 48 -18.99 12.70 0.00
CA VAL A 48 -19.53 14.07 -0.02
C VAL A 48 -19.17 14.80 -1.31
N LYS A 49 -20.09 15.64 -1.79
CA LYS A 49 -19.93 16.35 -3.07
C LYS A 49 -19.34 17.76 -2.94
N LYS A 50 -19.44 18.36 -1.75
CA LYS A 50 -19.04 19.76 -1.51
C LYS A 50 -17.64 19.79 -0.89
N ASN A 51 -16.79 20.71 -1.37
CA ASN A 51 -15.44 20.90 -0.84
C ASN A 51 -15.46 21.24 0.67
N SER A 52 -16.41 22.08 1.10
CA SER A 52 -16.60 22.42 2.52
C SER A 52 -16.89 21.19 3.40
N GLU A 53 -17.68 20.25 2.90
CA GLU A 53 -18.01 19.01 3.61
C GLU A 53 -16.78 18.09 3.69
N ALA A 54 -16.00 17.97 2.62
CA ALA A 54 -14.77 17.16 2.65
C ALA A 54 -13.72 17.72 3.62
N LYS A 55 -13.67 19.04 3.78
CA LYS A 55 -12.78 19.72 4.74
C LYS A 55 -13.30 19.70 6.18
N SER A 56 -14.59 19.40 6.38
CA SER A 56 -15.16 19.27 7.72
C SER A 56 -14.50 18.10 8.47
N LEU A 57 -14.55 18.13 9.80
CA LEU A 57 -14.03 17.05 10.64
C LEU A 57 -14.64 15.69 10.25
N GLN A 58 -15.94 15.66 9.98
CA GLN A 58 -16.68 14.47 9.56
C GLN A 58 -16.20 13.97 8.20
N GLY A 59 -15.99 14.88 7.23
CA GLY A 59 -15.44 14.54 5.92
C GLY A 59 -14.04 13.96 6.01
N GLN A 60 -13.17 14.58 6.82
CA GLN A 60 -11.82 14.09 7.08
C GLN A 60 -11.82 12.70 7.72
N ILE A 61 -12.72 12.44 8.68
CA ILE A 61 -12.89 11.11 9.29
C ILE A 61 -13.30 10.09 8.22
N LEU A 62 -14.30 10.40 7.40
CA LEU A 62 -14.78 9.49 6.36
C LEU A 62 -13.71 9.19 5.30
N GLY A 63 -12.97 10.21 4.87
CA GLY A 63 -11.84 10.06 3.96
C GLY A 63 -10.72 9.23 4.57
N GLY A 64 -10.39 9.47 5.85
CA GLY A 64 -9.37 8.72 6.58
C GLY A 64 -9.75 7.26 6.80
N LEU A 65 -11.01 6.96 7.09
CA LEU A 65 -11.50 5.59 7.24
C LEU A 65 -11.45 4.81 5.92
N LEU A 66 -11.86 5.44 4.81
CA LEU A 66 -11.72 4.84 3.48
C LEU A 66 -10.25 4.54 3.18
N ASP A 67 -9.38 5.52 3.42
CA ASP A 67 -7.96 5.42 3.13
C ASP A 67 -7.26 4.33 3.97
N LEU A 68 -7.61 4.25 5.26
CA LEU A 68 -7.15 3.19 6.16
C LEU A 68 -7.63 1.81 5.71
N GLY A 69 -8.90 1.69 5.31
CA GLY A 69 -9.46 0.45 4.77
C GLY A 69 -8.74 -0.02 3.51
N MET A 70 -8.49 0.90 2.56
CA MET A 70 -7.75 0.62 1.33
C MET A 70 -6.30 0.24 1.61
N SER A 71 -5.66 0.86 2.60
CA SER A 71 -4.30 0.55 3.00
C SER A 71 -4.19 -0.82 3.69
N ILE A 72 -5.17 -1.21 4.51
CA ILE A 72 -5.22 -2.58 5.07
C ILE A 72 -5.41 -3.61 3.94
N ALA A 73 -6.36 -3.38 3.05
CA ALA A 73 -6.62 -4.29 1.92
C ALA A 73 -5.39 -4.42 1.01
N GLY A 74 -4.74 -3.29 0.69
CA GLY A 74 -3.50 -3.28 -0.06
C GLY A 74 -2.36 -4.01 0.67
N GLY A 75 -2.27 -3.88 1.99
CA GLY A 75 -1.27 -4.55 2.82
C GLY A 75 -1.44 -6.06 2.81
N VAL A 76 -2.69 -6.53 2.93
CA VAL A 76 -3.03 -7.95 2.75
C VAL A 76 -2.66 -8.42 1.35
N GLY A 77 -3.00 -7.65 0.31
CA GLY A 77 -2.62 -7.97 -1.07
C GLY A 77 -1.10 -8.10 -1.26
N ILE A 78 -0.33 -7.21 -0.64
CA ILE A 78 1.14 -7.26 -0.65
C ILE A 78 1.68 -8.48 0.10
N VAL A 79 1.06 -8.87 1.23
CA VAL A 79 1.42 -10.12 1.90
C VAL A 79 1.27 -11.29 0.95
N TYR A 80 0.12 -11.43 0.28
CA TYR A 80 -0.10 -12.52 -0.67
C TYR A 80 0.90 -12.48 -1.83
N LEU A 81 1.17 -11.30 -2.39
CA LEU A 81 2.19 -11.13 -3.42
C LEU A 81 3.55 -11.66 -2.96
N LEU A 82 4.00 -11.30 -1.76
CA LEU A 82 5.30 -11.73 -1.25
C LEU A 82 5.31 -13.20 -0.82
N THR A 83 4.21 -13.75 -0.31
CA THR A 83 4.12 -15.18 0.00
C THR A 83 4.21 -16.05 -1.25
N GLU A 84 3.75 -15.54 -2.38
CA GLU A 84 3.70 -16.26 -3.65
C GLU A 84 4.97 -16.07 -4.49
N THR A 85 5.54 -14.87 -4.44
CA THR A 85 6.70 -14.51 -5.29
C THR A 85 8.01 -14.46 -4.53
N GLY A 86 8.01 -14.66 -3.22
CA GLY A 86 9.18 -14.55 -2.35
C GLY A 86 9.54 -13.12 -1.94
N ARG A 87 10.61 -12.99 -1.15
CA ARG A 87 11.11 -11.73 -0.56
C ARG A 87 12.26 -11.09 -1.35
N ASP A 88 12.56 -11.59 -2.54
CA ASP A 88 13.52 -10.96 -3.44
C ASP A 88 12.97 -9.60 -3.95
N ARG A 89 13.88 -8.72 -4.37
CA ARG A 89 13.57 -7.45 -5.06
C ARG A 89 12.49 -6.61 -4.35
N LEU A 90 12.52 -6.54 -3.00
CA LEU A 90 11.51 -5.84 -2.19
C LEU A 90 11.25 -4.40 -2.63
N ILE A 91 12.29 -3.68 -3.07
CA ILE A 91 12.18 -2.31 -3.57
C ILE A 91 11.31 -2.28 -4.83
N THR A 92 11.63 -3.12 -5.82
CA THR A 92 10.87 -3.21 -7.08
C THR A 92 9.43 -3.64 -6.82
N LYS A 93 9.22 -4.68 -6.01
CA LYS A 93 7.88 -5.16 -5.64
C LYS A 93 7.10 -4.07 -4.89
N GLY A 94 7.75 -3.36 -3.97
CA GLY A 94 7.16 -2.25 -3.23
C GLY A 94 6.74 -1.09 -4.12
N LEU A 95 7.61 -0.65 -5.04
CA LEU A 95 7.28 0.41 -6.00
C LEU A 95 6.13 0.00 -6.93
N ILE A 96 6.18 -1.19 -7.52
CA ILE A 96 5.15 -1.67 -8.44
C ILE A 96 3.82 -1.82 -7.72
N SER A 97 3.79 -2.47 -6.53
CA SER A 97 2.57 -2.62 -5.77
C SER A 97 2.03 -1.27 -5.28
N GLY A 98 2.90 -0.41 -4.78
CA GLY A 98 2.53 0.93 -4.30
C GLY A 98 1.91 1.78 -5.41
N VAL A 99 2.67 2.01 -6.48
CA VAL A 99 2.22 2.81 -7.64
C VAL A 99 1.04 2.15 -8.35
N GLY A 100 1.05 0.83 -8.51
CA GLY A 100 -0.05 0.09 -9.14
C GLY A 100 -1.36 0.19 -8.36
N LEU A 101 -1.32 -0.08 -7.05
CA LEU A 101 -2.50 0.09 -6.17
C LEU A 101 -2.93 1.55 -6.12
N GLY A 102 -2.00 2.50 -5.99
CA GLY A 102 -2.31 3.93 -5.99
C GLY A 102 -2.96 4.40 -7.28
N SER A 103 -2.47 3.95 -8.44
CA SER A 103 -3.05 4.26 -9.75
C SER A 103 -4.46 3.70 -9.86
N MET A 104 -4.67 2.45 -9.44
CA MET A 104 -5.98 1.82 -9.41
C MET A 104 -6.95 2.57 -8.49
N ILE A 105 -6.51 2.95 -7.29
CA ILE A 105 -7.32 3.72 -6.34
C ILE A 105 -7.70 5.08 -6.93
N ASN A 106 -6.73 5.83 -7.47
CA ASN A 106 -6.99 7.14 -8.08
C ASN A 106 -7.93 7.02 -9.27
N PHE A 107 -7.76 5.99 -10.10
CA PHE A 107 -8.66 5.72 -11.21
C PHE A 107 -10.09 5.45 -10.71
N MET A 108 -10.26 4.55 -9.73
CA MET A 108 -11.58 4.22 -9.17
C MET A 108 -12.25 5.45 -8.57
N ILE A 109 -11.55 6.18 -7.68
CA ILE A 109 -12.05 7.40 -7.04
C ILE A 109 -12.37 8.47 -8.08
N GLY A 110 -11.54 8.62 -9.11
CA GLY A 110 -11.71 9.59 -10.18
C GLY A 110 -12.86 9.23 -11.15
N ALA A 111 -13.16 7.96 -11.34
CA ALA A 111 -14.24 7.47 -12.18
C ALA A 111 -15.63 7.66 -11.55
N LEU A 112 -15.71 7.84 -10.22
CA LEU A 112 -16.96 8.05 -9.52
C LEU A 112 -17.56 9.43 -9.89
N PRO A 113 -18.73 9.50 -10.55
CA PRO A 113 -19.33 10.76 -10.97
C PRO A 113 -19.74 11.65 -9.80
N GLN A 114 -19.97 11.07 -8.62
CA GLN A 114 -20.22 11.82 -7.39
C GLN A 114 -18.99 12.54 -6.83
N ASN A 115 -17.77 12.08 -7.15
CA ASN A 115 -16.57 12.67 -6.60
C ASN A 115 -16.15 13.92 -7.39
N LYS A 116 -16.73 15.06 -6.98
CA LYS A 116 -16.37 16.39 -7.49
C LYS A 116 -15.13 16.98 -6.82
N ILE A 117 -14.51 16.24 -5.89
CA ILE A 117 -13.39 16.67 -5.05
C ILE A 117 -12.09 15.97 -5.49
N LYS A 118 -12.09 15.26 -6.62
CA LYS A 118 -10.87 14.76 -7.25
C LYS A 118 -9.97 15.89 -7.77
N PRO A 119 -8.63 15.78 -7.64
CA PRO A 119 -7.72 16.72 -8.28
C PRO A 119 -7.79 16.57 -9.81
N THR A 120 -7.71 17.68 -10.51
CA THR A 120 -7.68 17.73 -11.97
C THR A 120 -6.32 18.14 -12.52
N ASP A 121 -5.38 18.49 -11.64
CA ASP A 121 -4.02 18.88 -11.99
C ASP A 121 -3.05 17.68 -11.91
N ALA A 122 -2.05 17.68 -12.79
CA ALA A 122 -1.06 16.62 -12.87
C ALA A 122 -0.17 16.56 -11.63
N THR A 123 0.15 17.72 -11.03
CA THR A 123 1.07 17.81 -9.89
C THR A 123 0.52 17.11 -8.65
N SER A 124 -0.75 17.35 -8.31
CA SER A 124 -1.41 16.68 -7.19
C SER A 124 -1.51 15.17 -7.41
N ASN A 125 -1.86 14.74 -8.63
CA ASN A 125 -1.89 13.31 -8.97
C ASN A 125 -0.51 12.66 -8.89
N LEU A 126 0.55 13.34 -9.32
CA LEU A 126 1.93 12.86 -9.22
C LEU A 126 2.38 12.79 -7.75
N SER A 127 2.02 13.78 -6.93
CA SER A 127 2.26 13.77 -5.49
C SER A 127 1.59 12.57 -4.81
N TYR A 128 0.37 12.21 -5.22
CA TYR A 128 -0.29 11.01 -4.72
C TYR A 128 0.46 9.74 -5.13
N MET A 129 0.98 9.68 -6.36
CA MET A 129 1.79 8.53 -6.80
C MET A 129 3.07 8.38 -5.99
N VAL A 130 3.75 9.47 -5.63
CA VAL A 130 4.92 9.44 -4.75
C VAL A 130 4.54 8.91 -3.35
N SER A 131 3.42 9.38 -2.81
CA SER A 131 2.90 8.92 -1.52
C SER A 131 2.59 7.41 -1.56
N HIS A 132 1.94 6.94 -2.63
CA HIS A 132 1.64 5.52 -2.83
C HIS A 132 2.89 4.65 -3.08
N ALA A 133 3.92 5.18 -3.73
CA ALA A 133 5.20 4.50 -3.86
C ALA A 133 5.84 4.28 -2.48
N ALA A 134 5.81 5.28 -1.61
CA ALA A 134 6.29 5.17 -0.24
C ALA A 134 5.45 4.19 0.59
N TYR A 135 4.12 4.22 0.45
CA TYR A 135 3.22 3.21 1.02
C TYR A 135 3.70 1.79 0.66
N GLY A 136 3.91 1.54 -0.63
CA GLY A 136 4.30 0.21 -1.13
C GLY A 136 5.66 -0.24 -0.59
N LEU A 137 6.66 0.65 -0.60
CA LEU A 137 8.00 0.39 -0.06
C LEU A 137 7.99 0.04 1.43
N ILE A 138 7.29 0.84 2.24
CA ILE A 138 7.21 0.60 3.69
C ILE A 138 6.41 -0.67 3.97
N THR A 139 5.31 -0.89 3.26
CA THR A 139 4.47 -2.08 3.44
C THR A 139 5.25 -3.35 3.10
N THR A 140 5.93 -3.43 1.95
CA THR A 140 6.73 -4.62 1.60
C THR A 140 7.88 -4.85 2.58
N ALA A 141 8.56 -3.78 3.02
CA ALA A 141 9.63 -3.89 4.02
C ALA A 141 9.09 -4.43 5.36
N MET A 142 7.92 -3.95 5.81
CA MET A 142 7.27 -4.41 7.04
C MET A 142 6.79 -5.86 6.94
N VAL A 143 6.22 -6.27 5.80
CA VAL A 143 5.85 -7.66 5.55
C VAL A 143 7.09 -8.56 5.62
N ALA A 144 8.18 -8.21 4.94
CA ALA A 144 9.42 -9.00 4.95
C ALA A 144 10.06 -9.07 6.34
N LYS A 145 9.98 -7.98 7.12
CA LYS A 145 10.57 -7.88 8.47
C LYS A 145 9.74 -8.60 9.54
N LEU A 146 8.41 -8.50 9.50
CA LEU A 146 7.53 -9.02 10.55
C LEU A 146 6.96 -10.41 10.22
N GLY A 147 6.88 -10.77 8.94
CA GLY A 147 6.37 -12.06 8.50
C GLY A 147 7.23 -13.23 8.95
N HIS A 148 6.58 -14.30 9.37
CA HIS A 148 7.25 -15.56 9.68
C HIS A 148 7.83 -16.20 8.41
N PRO A 149 9.06 -16.75 8.42
CA PRO A 149 9.71 -17.33 7.24
C PRO A 149 8.85 -18.34 6.47
N SER A 150 8.11 -19.19 7.19
CA SER A 150 7.19 -20.18 6.60
C SER A 150 6.06 -19.60 5.74
N LEU A 151 5.85 -18.28 5.73
CA LEU A 151 4.93 -17.62 4.82
C LEU A 151 5.49 -17.45 3.42
N PHE A 152 6.81 -17.44 3.27
CA PHE A 152 7.53 -17.16 2.03
C PHE A 152 8.19 -18.41 1.44
N ASP A 153 8.24 -19.49 2.20
CA ASP A 153 8.65 -20.83 1.74
C ASP A 153 7.50 -21.51 0.97
N LYS A 154 7.09 -20.94 -0.16
CA LYS A 154 6.17 -21.64 -1.05
C LYS A 154 6.95 -22.71 -1.81
N GLN A 155 6.58 -23.97 -1.59
CA GLN A 155 7.07 -25.09 -2.40
C GLN A 155 6.69 -24.85 -3.87
N PRO A 156 7.57 -25.13 -4.84
CA PRO A 156 7.26 -24.97 -6.26
C PRO A 156 5.94 -25.68 -6.60
N ILE A 157 5.04 -24.99 -7.30
CA ILE A 157 3.75 -25.57 -7.72
C ILE A 157 3.96 -26.76 -8.69
N ASN A 158 5.12 -26.83 -9.34
CA ASN A 158 5.51 -27.87 -10.28
C ASN A 158 6.49 -28.87 -9.63
N ASP A 159 6.14 -29.48 -8.51
CA ASP A 159 6.99 -30.50 -7.87
C ASP A 159 6.58 -31.90 -8.31
N TYR A 160 6.85 -32.22 -9.58
CA TYR A 160 6.99 -33.62 -10.02
C TYR A 160 8.47 -34.04 -10.06
N LEU A 161 9.40 -33.12 -9.81
CA LEU A 161 10.84 -33.32 -9.86
C LEU A 161 11.48 -32.47 -8.77
N GLU A 162 12.23 -33.13 -7.87
CA GLU A 162 12.92 -32.44 -6.77
C GLU A 162 13.81 -31.30 -7.32
N PRO A 163 13.72 -30.08 -6.76
CA PRO A 163 14.55 -28.96 -7.18
C PRO A 163 16.04 -29.31 -7.03
N THR A 164 16.79 -29.24 -8.13
CA THR A 164 18.25 -29.46 -8.15
C THR A 164 19.04 -28.26 -7.65
N GLU A 165 18.41 -27.09 -7.56
CA GLU A 165 19.02 -25.86 -7.08
C GLU A 165 18.45 -25.45 -5.71
N LEU A 166 19.35 -25.17 -4.77
CA LEU A 166 18.98 -24.66 -3.43
C LEU A 166 18.41 -23.25 -3.56
N THR A 167 17.34 -22.96 -2.82
CA THR A 167 16.81 -21.60 -2.74
C THR A 167 17.81 -20.67 -2.06
N THR A 168 17.74 -19.36 -2.33
CA THR A 168 18.62 -18.37 -1.70
C THR A 168 18.48 -18.37 -0.16
N GLU A 169 17.29 -18.72 0.36
CA GLU A 169 17.06 -18.88 1.80
C GLU A 169 17.74 -20.14 2.36
N GLN A 170 17.66 -21.28 1.66
CA GLN A 170 18.38 -22.51 2.03
C GLN A 170 19.91 -22.36 1.92
N GLN A 171 20.39 -21.57 0.97
CA GLN A 171 21.82 -21.24 0.85
C GLN A 171 22.32 -20.45 2.07
N SER A 172 21.52 -19.49 2.56
CA SER A 172 21.88 -18.67 3.73
C SER A 172 21.82 -19.43 5.07
N GLN A 173 21.08 -20.55 5.15
CA GLN A 173 21.02 -21.39 6.35
C GLN A 173 22.15 -22.42 6.44
N LYS A 174 22.94 -22.58 5.36
CA LYS A 174 24.09 -23.50 5.29
C LYS A 174 25.44 -22.82 5.55
N GLN A 175 25.46 -21.50 5.75
CA GLN A 175 26.63 -20.71 6.14
C GLN A 175 26.57 -20.38 7.63
#